data_AF-A0A0N0XZ15-F1
#
_entry.id   AF-A0A0N0XZ15-F1
#
_cell.length_a   1.000
_cell.length_b   1.000
_cell.length_c   1.000
_cell.angle_alpha   90.00
_cell.angle_beta   90.00
_cell.angle_gamma   90.00
#
_symmetry.space_group_name_H-M   'P 1'
#
loop_
_entity.id
_entity.type
_entity.pdbx_description
1 polymer ?
#
loop_
_entity_poly.entity_id
_entity_poly.type
_entity_poly.pdbx_seq_one_letter_code
_entity_poly.pdbx_strand_id
1 'polypeptide(L)'
;EAIARRTTRPHVVLALPAELDAQLFLAALWQTPLGRTPTAHHYDLGPVAAGVDPDRFLSDLRCVHQAVRFYGPGARAESVTLAEAAARQVEAAATVILGPGREAADGTREGVRALLAHLSPSATVLSGAGAGASAGEAVLDTLTRPDPRWFEAGPADRLDPVSTPAHPRGVDRGVVSVLWRSRRPVHPERLADSLPKIMSGVVRGRGHLWVATQPGSVVSWRSAGHHLELREAGDWLQEGDTRAWRDASPQRRTLASWFWDDYYGERRNEVVFTGTDLDQDELRGVLDATLLDDRELSLGVEGWAGLAGGR
;
A
#
# COMPACT_ATOMS: atom_id res chain seq x y z
N GLU A 1 -9.56 -1.35 28.86
CA GLU A 1 -10.78 -1.41 29.71
C GLU A 1 -12.09 -1.17 28.97
N ALA A 2 -12.26 -0.07 28.23
CA ALA A 2 -13.52 0.22 27.52
C ALA A 2 -13.92 -0.89 26.53
N ILE A 3 -12.96 -1.42 25.77
CA ILE A 3 -13.14 -2.59 24.88
C ILE A 3 -13.64 -3.80 25.67
N ALA A 4 -13.01 -4.09 26.81
CA ALA A 4 -13.37 -5.23 27.65
C ALA A 4 -14.77 -5.16 28.25
N ARG A 5 -15.33 -3.96 28.43
CA ARG A 5 -16.72 -3.79 28.89
C ARG A 5 -17.76 -4.03 27.79
N ARG A 6 -17.35 -3.97 26.51
CA ARG A 6 -18.25 -4.09 25.35
C ARG A 6 -18.18 -5.46 24.69
N THR A 7 -17.04 -6.13 24.74
CA THR A 7 -16.85 -7.44 24.14
C THR A 7 -17.11 -8.54 25.17
N THR A 8 -17.95 -9.51 24.81
CA THR A 8 -18.23 -10.68 25.67
C THR A 8 -17.23 -11.82 25.44
N ARG A 9 -16.40 -11.72 24.39
CA ARG A 9 -15.34 -12.68 24.07
C ARG A 9 -14.02 -12.25 24.71
N PRO A 10 -13.19 -13.21 25.17
CA PRO A 10 -11.80 -12.94 25.53
C PRO A 10 -11.10 -12.26 24.35
N HIS A 11 -10.32 -11.23 24.61
CA HIS A 11 -9.65 -10.44 23.58
C HIS A 11 -8.28 -10.00 24.08
N VAL A 12 -7.38 -9.78 23.14
CA VAL A 12 -6.04 -9.22 23.37
C VAL A 12 -5.95 -7.95 22.56
N VAL A 13 -5.58 -6.85 23.23
CA VAL A 13 -5.30 -5.57 22.56
C VAL A 13 -3.79 -5.42 22.46
N LEU A 14 -3.29 -5.30 21.24
CA LEU A 14 -1.87 -5.07 20.97
C LEU A 14 -1.66 -3.58 20.68
N ALA A 15 -0.94 -2.90 21.58
CA ALA A 15 -0.41 -1.58 21.31
C ALA A 15 0.92 -1.76 20.56
N LEU A 16 0.90 -1.50 19.26
CA LEU A 16 2.09 -1.65 18.43
C LEU A 16 2.90 -0.34 18.47
N PRO A 17 4.25 -0.42 18.53
CA PRO A 17 5.09 0.76 18.41
C PRO A 17 4.92 1.39 17.03
N ALA A 18 5.11 2.72 16.92
CA ALA A 18 4.98 3.44 15.65
C ALA A 18 5.99 2.98 14.60
N GLU A 19 7.04 2.29 15.04
CA GLU A 19 8.10 1.79 14.20
C GLU A 19 7.78 0.43 13.55
N LEU A 20 6.64 -0.16 13.87
CA LEU A 20 6.19 -1.46 13.36
C LEU A 20 5.19 -1.31 12.20
N ASP A 21 5.39 -2.07 11.12
CA ASP A 21 4.43 -2.21 10.02
C ASP A 21 3.46 -3.29 10.47
N ALA A 22 2.27 -2.82 10.79
CA ALA A 22 1.20 -3.66 11.27
C ALA A 22 0.86 -4.76 10.27
N GLN A 23 0.95 -4.54 8.94
CA GLN A 23 0.61 -5.58 7.96
C GLN A 23 1.61 -6.72 7.99
N LEU A 24 2.90 -6.41 7.98
CA LEU A 24 3.94 -7.44 8.03
C LEU A 24 3.97 -8.15 9.39
N PHE A 25 3.80 -7.42 10.49
CA PHE A 25 3.68 -8.01 11.82
C PHE A 25 2.46 -8.94 11.91
N LEU A 26 1.29 -8.52 11.44
CA LEU A 26 0.09 -9.34 11.47
C LEU A 26 0.24 -10.57 10.58
N ALA A 27 0.83 -10.46 9.39
CA ALA A 27 1.14 -11.61 8.54
C ALA A 27 2.04 -12.63 9.23
N ALA A 28 3.08 -12.16 9.93
CA ALA A 28 3.97 -12.99 10.73
C ALA A 28 3.25 -13.68 11.90
N LEU A 29 2.53 -12.87 12.70
CA LEU A 29 1.81 -13.33 13.86
C LEU A 29 0.78 -14.40 13.49
N TRP A 30 0.03 -14.18 12.40
CA TRP A 30 -1.03 -15.09 11.97
C TRP A 30 -0.53 -16.49 11.65
N GLN A 31 0.68 -16.59 11.10
CA GLN A 31 1.34 -17.85 10.76
C GLN A 31 2.19 -18.43 11.91
N THR A 32 2.44 -17.65 12.97
CA THR A 32 3.26 -18.10 14.09
C THR A 32 2.54 -19.21 14.86
N PRO A 33 3.19 -20.37 15.12
CA PRO A 33 2.59 -21.45 15.88
C PRO A 33 2.28 -21.05 17.33
N LEU A 34 1.07 -21.38 17.77
CA LEU A 34 0.67 -21.34 19.18
C LEU A 34 0.41 -22.77 19.65
N GLY A 35 1.45 -23.40 20.18
CA GLY A 35 1.46 -24.86 20.41
C GLY A 35 1.71 -25.62 19.11
N ARG A 36 0.72 -26.35 18.60
CA ARG A 36 0.86 -27.20 17.39
C ARG A 36 0.22 -26.63 16.13
N THR A 37 -0.58 -25.57 16.27
CA THR A 37 -1.35 -24.97 15.17
C THR A 37 -1.03 -23.47 15.07
N PRO A 38 -1.20 -22.85 13.89
CA PRO A 38 -0.97 -21.42 13.73
C PRO A 38 -1.91 -20.58 14.61
N THR A 39 -1.48 -19.37 14.96
CA THR A 39 -2.28 -18.39 15.73
C THR A 39 -3.66 -18.16 15.08
N ALA A 40 -3.73 -18.19 13.75
CA ALA A 40 -4.96 -18.09 12.97
C ALA A 40 -6.06 -19.11 13.33
N HIS A 41 -5.73 -20.24 13.95
CA HIS A 41 -6.71 -21.26 14.37
C HIS A 41 -7.31 -20.98 15.76
N HIS A 42 -6.75 -20.02 16.50
CA HIS A 42 -7.08 -19.76 17.90
C HIS A 42 -7.72 -18.39 18.12
N TYR A 43 -7.47 -17.44 17.22
CA TYR A 43 -7.95 -16.06 17.35
C TYR A 43 -8.62 -15.62 16.06
N ASP A 44 -9.51 -14.64 16.19
CA ASP A 44 -10.00 -13.81 15.08
C ASP A 44 -9.25 -12.47 15.10
N LEU A 45 -8.96 -11.90 13.94
CA LEU A 45 -8.35 -10.57 13.87
C LEU A 45 -9.37 -9.47 14.19
N GLY A 46 -9.00 -8.63 15.15
CA GLY A 46 -9.70 -7.37 15.39
C GLY A 46 -9.36 -6.30 14.35
N PRO A 47 -10.10 -5.18 14.35
CA PRO A 47 -9.78 -4.04 13.50
C PRO A 47 -8.44 -3.41 13.91
N VAL A 48 -7.68 -2.95 12.92
CA VAL A 48 -6.47 -2.14 13.15
C VAL A 48 -6.89 -0.67 13.21
N ALA A 49 -6.38 0.04 14.21
CA ALA A 49 -6.59 1.47 14.33
C ALA A 49 -5.26 2.23 14.37
N ALA A 50 -5.21 3.38 13.72
CA ALA A 50 -4.07 4.29 13.74
C ALA A 50 -4.48 5.65 14.29
N GLY A 51 -3.69 6.21 15.19
CA GLY A 51 -3.82 7.61 15.63
C GLY A 51 -3.02 8.51 14.70
N VAL A 52 -3.64 9.59 14.23
CA VAL A 52 -2.98 10.56 13.34
C VAL A 52 -3.04 11.94 13.97
N ASP A 53 -1.88 12.54 14.18
CA ASP A 53 -1.74 13.95 14.53
C ASP A 53 -1.75 14.79 13.24
N PRO A 54 -2.81 15.58 12.98
CA PRO A 54 -2.89 16.37 11.75
C PRO A 54 -1.74 17.38 11.59
N ASP A 55 -1.15 17.85 12.70
CA ASP A 55 -0.10 18.88 12.66
C ASP A 55 1.25 18.29 12.23
N ARG A 56 1.42 16.97 12.31
CA ARG A 56 2.68 16.26 12.00
C ARG A 56 2.59 15.33 10.80
N PHE A 57 1.40 14.87 10.45
CA PHE A 57 1.24 13.79 9.47
C PHE A 57 1.85 14.12 8.09
N LEU A 58 1.65 15.35 7.60
CA LEU A 58 2.24 15.78 6.32
C LEU A 58 3.77 15.89 6.39
N SER A 59 4.33 16.32 7.52
CA SER A 59 5.80 16.34 7.68
C SER A 59 6.37 14.94 7.80
N ASP A 60 5.67 14.03 8.48
CA ASP A 60 6.10 12.63 8.62
C ASP A 60 6.14 11.95 7.25
N LEU A 61 5.09 12.12 6.43
CA LEU A 61 5.02 11.61 5.05
C LEU A 61 6.07 12.20 4.09
N ARG A 62 6.73 13.30 4.47
CA ARG A 62 7.83 13.91 3.69
C ARG A 62 9.20 13.62 4.29
N CYS A 63 9.26 13.03 5.49
CA CYS A 63 10.50 12.80 6.20
C CYS A 63 11.22 11.54 5.71
N VAL A 64 12.23 11.74 4.86
CA VAL A 64 13.05 10.66 4.29
C VAL A 64 14.43 10.50 4.93
N HIS A 65 14.83 11.44 5.80
CA HIS A 65 16.14 11.44 6.45
C HIS A 65 16.12 10.76 7.83
N GLN A 66 14.94 10.50 8.39
CA GLN A 66 14.78 9.73 9.61
C GLN A 66 14.46 8.27 9.28
N ALA A 67 15.30 7.39 9.78
CA ALA A 67 15.12 5.95 9.71
C ALA A 67 14.33 5.44 10.92
N VAL A 68 13.42 4.53 10.65
CA VAL A 68 12.57 3.84 11.61
C VAL A 68 12.87 2.35 11.51
N ARG A 69 13.15 1.70 12.63
CA ARG A 69 13.54 0.29 12.64
C ARG A 69 12.31 -0.61 12.49
N PHE A 70 12.36 -1.45 11.48
CA PHE A 70 11.36 -2.47 11.26
C PHE A 70 11.54 -3.69 12.17
N TYR A 71 10.46 -4.22 12.75
CA TYR A 71 10.46 -5.57 13.34
C TYR A 71 9.63 -6.52 12.48
N GLY A 72 10.31 -7.34 11.68
CA GLY A 72 9.72 -8.41 10.87
C GLY A 72 10.19 -9.79 11.33
N PRO A 73 9.48 -10.88 10.96
CA PRO A 73 9.97 -12.24 11.19
C PRO A 73 11.20 -12.50 10.30
N GLY A 74 12.38 -12.59 10.91
CA GLY A 74 13.64 -12.80 10.20
C GLY A 74 14.67 -11.73 10.57
N ALA A 75 15.83 -12.17 11.06
CA ALA A 75 16.84 -11.32 11.66
C ALA A 75 17.55 -10.41 10.64
N ARG A 76 16.95 -9.23 10.38
CA ARG A 76 17.59 -7.93 10.16
C ARG A 76 16.48 -6.89 10.13
N ALA A 77 16.51 -5.97 11.09
CA ALA A 77 15.65 -4.80 11.05
C ALA A 77 16.10 -3.92 9.88
N GLU A 78 15.49 -4.07 8.72
CA GLU A 78 15.66 -3.09 7.65
C GLU A 78 15.06 -1.77 8.13
N SER A 79 15.79 -0.69 8.00
CA SER A 79 15.27 0.63 8.33
C SER A 79 14.42 1.13 7.18
N VAL A 80 13.17 1.50 7.46
CA VAL A 80 12.34 2.27 6.53
C VAL A 80 12.40 3.75 6.88
N THR A 81 12.04 4.64 5.97
CA THR A 81 11.89 6.06 6.30
C THR A 81 10.67 6.29 7.19
N LEU A 82 10.66 7.38 7.96
CA LEU A 82 9.47 7.80 8.70
C LEU A 82 8.25 7.97 7.77
N ALA A 83 8.48 8.49 6.56
CA ALA A 83 7.45 8.61 5.54
C ALA A 83 6.79 7.27 5.18
N GLU A 84 7.60 6.24 4.92
CA GLU A 84 7.07 4.92 4.57
C GLU A 84 6.38 4.26 5.77
N ALA A 85 6.90 4.43 6.99
CA ALA A 85 6.25 3.95 8.22
C ALA A 85 4.87 4.59 8.45
N ALA A 86 4.78 5.93 8.36
CA ALA A 86 3.54 6.68 8.54
C ALA A 86 2.48 6.28 7.50
N ALA A 87 2.87 6.13 6.23
CA ALA A 87 1.98 5.66 5.18
C ALA A 87 1.43 4.25 5.47
N ARG A 88 2.32 3.30 5.78
CA ARG A 88 1.95 1.89 6.03
C ARG A 88 0.97 1.73 7.20
N GLN A 89 1.13 2.53 8.26
CA GLN A 89 0.19 2.51 9.39
C GLN A 89 -1.24 2.89 8.97
N VAL A 90 -1.39 3.97 8.20
CA VAL A 90 -2.70 4.42 7.71
C VAL A 90 -3.31 3.40 6.73
N GLU A 91 -2.49 2.79 5.89
CA GLU A 91 -2.92 1.78 4.92
C GLU A 91 -3.34 0.45 5.58
N ALA A 92 -2.78 0.14 6.75
CA ALA A 92 -3.20 -1.00 7.57
C ALA A 92 -4.52 -0.73 8.31
N ALA A 93 -4.74 0.51 8.72
CA ALA A 93 -5.85 0.89 9.59
C ALA A 93 -7.22 0.75 8.91
N ALA A 94 -8.17 0.15 9.64
CA ALA A 94 -9.60 0.20 9.33
C ALA A 94 -10.24 1.43 9.96
N THR A 95 -9.63 1.93 11.04
CA THR A 95 -10.07 3.14 11.74
C THR A 95 -8.90 4.09 11.89
N VAL A 96 -9.06 5.33 11.45
CA VAL A 96 -8.07 6.39 11.72
C VAL A 96 -8.67 7.36 12.72
N ILE A 97 -8.03 7.48 13.88
CA ILE A 97 -8.39 8.46 14.91
C ILE A 97 -7.61 9.73 14.62
N LEU A 98 -8.26 10.71 14.02
CA LEU A 98 -7.68 12.00 13.69
C LEU A 98 -7.72 12.90 14.91
N GLY A 99 -6.55 13.24 15.45
CA GLY A 99 -6.37 14.14 16.59
C GLY A 99 -7.04 15.51 16.39
N PRO A 100 -7.23 16.27 17.48
CA PRO A 100 -7.89 17.57 17.41
C PRO A 100 -7.12 18.58 16.54
N GLY A 101 -5.78 18.47 16.48
CA GLY A 101 -4.91 19.41 15.80
C GLY A 101 -4.87 20.80 16.45
N ARG A 102 -4.09 21.69 15.86
CA ARG A 102 -4.16 23.14 16.12
C ARG A 102 -5.42 23.75 15.48
N GLU A 103 -5.74 25.00 15.86
CA GLU A 103 -6.99 25.69 15.52
C GLU A 103 -7.43 25.50 14.05
N ALA A 104 -8.74 25.30 13.85
CA ALA A 104 -9.36 24.99 12.55
C ALA A 104 -9.18 26.03 11.44
N ALA A 105 -8.55 27.18 11.72
CA ALA A 105 -8.44 28.30 10.79
C ALA A 105 -7.46 28.07 9.62
N ASP A 106 -6.52 27.13 9.75
CA ASP A 106 -5.49 26.86 8.73
C ASP A 106 -5.89 25.80 7.69
N GLY A 107 -7.01 25.08 7.92
CA GLY A 107 -7.47 24.00 7.06
C GLY A 107 -6.56 22.76 7.00
N THR A 108 -5.52 22.70 7.86
CA THR A 108 -4.56 21.59 7.91
C THR A 108 -5.27 20.27 8.18
N ARG A 109 -6.21 20.28 9.13
CA ARG A 109 -6.97 19.10 9.52
C ARG A 109 -7.85 18.57 8.38
N GLU A 110 -8.49 19.46 7.63
CA GLU A 110 -9.29 19.11 6.46
C GLU A 110 -8.42 18.55 5.33
N GLY A 111 -7.24 19.14 5.09
CA GLY A 111 -6.27 18.61 4.12
C GLY A 111 -5.77 17.22 4.49
N VAL A 112 -5.43 16.99 5.76
CA VAL A 112 -5.06 15.66 6.26
C VAL A 112 -6.22 14.67 6.11
N ARG A 113 -7.45 15.08 6.43
CA ARG A 113 -8.63 14.22 6.25
C ARG A 113 -8.83 13.82 4.78
N ALA A 114 -8.68 14.76 3.85
CA ALA A 114 -8.73 14.48 2.41
C ALA A 114 -7.63 13.49 2.02
N LEU A 115 -6.39 13.71 2.51
CA LEU A 115 -5.27 12.79 2.25
C LEU A 115 -5.54 11.38 2.79
N LEU A 116 -6.06 11.25 4.01
CA LEU A 116 -6.42 9.95 4.59
C LEU A 116 -7.48 9.22 3.76
N ALA A 117 -8.48 9.94 3.24
CA ALA A 117 -9.51 9.37 2.37
C ALA A 117 -8.94 8.83 1.04
N HIS A 118 -7.83 9.41 0.56
CA HIS A 118 -7.12 8.92 -0.62
C HIS A 118 -6.17 7.75 -0.31
N LEU A 119 -5.44 7.81 0.82
CA LEU A 119 -4.48 6.76 1.20
C LEU A 119 -5.15 5.47 1.68
N SER A 120 -6.28 5.58 2.38
CA SER A 120 -7.04 4.45 2.90
C SER A 120 -8.55 4.68 2.73
N PRO A 121 -9.09 4.51 1.50
CA PRO A 121 -10.48 4.86 1.20
C PRO A 121 -11.53 4.03 1.96
N SER A 122 -11.12 2.86 2.46
CA SER A 122 -11.97 1.97 3.27
C SER A 122 -11.91 2.29 4.76
N ALA A 123 -11.00 3.16 5.20
CA ALA A 123 -10.86 3.47 6.61
C ALA A 123 -11.94 4.44 7.09
N THR A 124 -12.52 4.15 8.25
CA THR A 124 -13.38 5.08 8.97
C THR A 124 -12.53 6.11 9.67
N VAL A 125 -12.64 7.39 9.30
CA VAL A 125 -11.91 8.49 9.94
C VAL A 125 -12.76 9.11 11.04
N LEU A 126 -12.32 8.96 12.30
CA LEU A 126 -12.98 9.49 13.47
C LEU A 126 -12.28 10.78 13.92
N SER A 127 -13.04 11.88 14.01
CA SER A 127 -12.50 13.15 14.50
C SER A 127 -12.48 13.14 16.03
N GLY A 128 -11.30 13.33 16.64
CA GLY A 128 -11.11 13.38 18.09
C GLY A 128 -11.69 14.61 18.80
N ALA A 129 -12.65 15.32 18.19
CA ALA A 129 -13.28 16.49 18.78
C ALA A 129 -14.64 16.12 19.38
N GLY A 130 -14.68 16.13 20.71
CA GLY A 130 -15.89 15.96 21.51
C GLY A 130 -15.78 14.78 22.45
N ALA A 131 -15.28 15.02 23.67
CA ALA A 131 -15.36 14.11 24.79
C ALA A 131 -16.82 14.01 25.31
N GLY A 132 -17.74 13.62 24.43
CA GLY A 132 -19.09 13.19 24.79
C GLY A 132 -19.14 11.67 24.84
N ALA A 133 -19.98 11.11 25.71
CA ALA A 133 -20.17 9.66 25.82
C ALA A 133 -20.50 9.00 24.46
N SER A 134 -21.26 9.67 23.61
CA SER A 134 -21.64 9.21 22.26
C SER A 134 -20.48 9.09 21.28
N ALA A 135 -19.51 10.01 21.32
CA ALA A 135 -18.30 9.93 20.48
C ALA A 135 -17.39 8.78 20.94
N GLY A 136 -17.28 8.57 22.26
CA GLY A 136 -16.59 7.43 22.83
C GLY A 136 -17.23 6.09 22.45
N GLU A 137 -18.57 6.03 22.43
CA GLU A 137 -19.32 4.85 21.98
C GLU A 137 -19.14 4.57 20.49
N ALA A 138 -19.11 5.59 19.63
CA ALA A 138 -18.87 5.41 18.19
C ALA A 138 -17.45 4.88 17.92
N VAL A 139 -16.43 5.48 18.55
CA VAL A 139 -15.04 4.99 18.47
C VAL A 139 -14.96 3.55 18.92
N LEU A 140 -15.56 3.24 20.08
CA LEU A 140 -15.54 1.91 20.62
C LEU A 140 -16.30 0.90 19.74
N ASP A 141 -17.31 1.33 18.97
CA ASP A 141 -18.03 0.47 18.03
C ASP A 141 -17.11 0.08 16.89
N THR A 142 -16.42 1.06 16.31
CA THR A 142 -15.49 0.81 15.20
C THR A 142 -14.30 -0.04 15.64
N LEU A 143 -13.80 0.14 16.87
CA LEU A 143 -12.70 -0.64 17.45
C LEU A 143 -13.09 -2.07 17.86
N THR A 144 -14.37 -2.40 17.92
CA THR A 144 -14.86 -3.74 18.30
C THR A 144 -15.58 -4.47 17.18
N ARG A 145 -15.95 -3.77 16.12
CA ARG A 145 -16.54 -4.35 14.92
C ARG A 145 -15.49 -5.18 14.16
N PRO A 146 -15.83 -6.39 13.70
CA PRO A 146 -14.95 -7.15 12.81
C PRO A 146 -14.62 -6.31 11.57
N ASP A 147 -13.35 -6.29 11.19
CA ASP A 147 -12.91 -5.63 9.96
C ASP A 147 -13.19 -6.59 8.78
N PRO A 148 -14.15 -6.26 7.88
CA PRO A 148 -14.52 -7.13 6.76
C PRO A 148 -13.32 -7.44 5.86
N ARG A 149 -12.32 -6.55 5.83
CA ARG A 149 -11.14 -6.68 4.98
C ARG A 149 -10.27 -7.89 5.32
N TRP A 150 -10.34 -8.41 6.56
CA TRP A 150 -9.65 -9.64 6.96
C TRP A 150 -10.33 -10.91 6.46
N PHE A 151 -11.63 -10.86 6.18
CA PHE A 151 -12.36 -11.97 5.56
C PHE A 151 -12.18 -11.97 4.06
N GLU A 152 -12.08 -10.79 3.45
CA GLU A 152 -11.79 -10.63 2.04
C GLU A 152 -10.37 -11.07 1.70
N ALA A 153 -9.38 -10.70 2.53
CA ALA A 153 -7.97 -11.00 2.35
C ALA A 153 -7.25 -11.18 3.69
N GLY A 154 -6.57 -12.30 3.87
CA GLY A 154 -5.77 -12.54 5.06
C GLY A 154 -4.59 -11.54 5.16
N PRO A 155 -3.93 -11.41 6.31
CA PRO A 155 -2.80 -10.47 6.45
C PRO A 155 -1.69 -10.66 5.42
N ALA A 156 -1.40 -11.90 5.03
CA ALA A 156 -0.39 -12.21 4.02
C ALA A 156 -0.84 -11.81 2.60
N ASP A 157 -2.12 -11.99 2.26
CA ASP A 157 -2.68 -11.61 0.96
C ASP A 157 -2.56 -10.09 0.71
N ARG A 158 -2.57 -9.28 1.77
CA ARG A 158 -2.39 -7.82 1.67
C ARG A 158 -0.94 -7.40 1.39
N LEU A 159 0.01 -8.31 1.53
CA LEU A 159 1.40 -8.12 1.14
C LEU A 159 1.66 -8.54 -0.31
N ASP A 160 0.64 -9.07 -1.00
CA ASP A 160 0.74 -9.51 -2.38
C ASP A 160 1.18 -8.35 -3.29
N PRO A 161 2.29 -8.49 -4.03
CA PRO A 161 2.86 -7.40 -4.81
C PRO A 161 2.02 -6.99 -6.02
N VAL A 162 1.14 -7.87 -6.51
CA VAL A 162 0.29 -7.60 -7.67
C VAL A 162 -1.04 -6.95 -7.26
N SER A 163 -1.37 -6.96 -5.97
CA SER A 163 -2.55 -6.29 -5.44
C SER A 163 -2.37 -4.77 -5.40
N THR A 164 -3.08 -4.06 -6.26
CA THR A 164 -3.10 -2.60 -6.25
C THR A 164 -4.13 -2.08 -5.25
N PRO A 165 -3.79 -1.07 -4.43
CA PRO A 165 -4.74 -0.46 -3.51
C PRO A 165 -5.95 0.16 -4.22
N ALA A 166 -7.11 0.11 -3.56
CA ALA A 166 -8.24 0.94 -3.93
C ALA A 166 -7.87 2.43 -3.83
N HIS A 167 -8.42 3.24 -4.73
CA HIS A 167 -8.22 4.69 -4.77
C HIS A 167 -9.57 5.37 -5.04
N PRO A 168 -9.82 6.55 -4.47
CA PRO A 168 -11.03 7.29 -4.75
C PRO A 168 -10.94 7.95 -6.13
N ARG A 169 -12.09 8.35 -6.67
CA ARG A 169 -12.16 9.16 -7.90
C ARG A 169 -12.37 10.62 -7.53
N GLY A 170 -11.73 11.53 -8.25
CA GLY A 170 -11.90 12.97 -8.09
C GLY A 170 -10.75 13.65 -7.35
N VAL A 171 -10.95 14.95 -7.08
CA VAL A 171 -10.01 15.82 -6.35
C VAL A 171 -10.73 16.33 -5.10
N ASP A 172 -10.10 16.19 -3.94
CA ASP A 172 -10.61 16.74 -2.68
C ASP A 172 -9.52 17.57 -1.99
N ARG A 173 -9.78 18.86 -1.77
CA ARG A 173 -8.81 19.82 -1.20
C ARG A 173 -7.42 19.77 -1.85
N GLY A 174 -7.37 19.61 -3.18
CA GLY A 174 -6.12 19.49 -3.95
C GLY A 174 -5.48 18.09 -3.88
N VAL A 175 -5.96 17.19 -3.03
CA VAL A 175 -5.51 15.79 -3.01
C VAL A 175 -6.15 15.04 -4.16
N VAL A 176 -5.33 14.27 -4.87
CA VAL A 176 -5.75 13.44 -5.99
C VAL A 176 -5.01 12.12 -5.98
N SER A 177 -5.69 11.05 -6.39
CA SER A 177 -5.08 9.75 -6.66
C SER A 177 -5.18 9.41 -8.14
N VAL A 178 -4.05 9.10 -8.75
CA VAL A 178 -3.91 8.74 -10.17
C VAL A 178 -3.52 7.28 -10.24
N LEU A 179 -4.44 6.46 -10.75
CA LEU A 179 -4.12 5.11 -11.20
C LEU A 179 -3.52 5.17 -12.60
N TRP A 180 -2.29 4.69 -12.74
CA TRP A 180 -1.64 4.45 -14.02
C TRP A 180 -1.60 2.95 -14.30
N ARG A 181 -1.94 2.57 -15.53
CA ARG A 181 -2.01 1.19 -16.01
C ARG A 181 -1.44 1.10 -17.41
N SER A 182 -0.60 0.10 -17.67
CA SER A 182 -0.09 -0.19 -19.00
C SER A 182 0.21 -1.68 -19.17
N ARG A 183 -0.02 -2.22 -20.37
CA ARG A 183 0.37 -3.58 -20.75
C ARG A 183 1.69 -3.65 -21.52
N ARG A 184 2.42 -2.54 -21.64
CA ARG A 184 3.76 -2.54 -22.25
C ARG A 184 4.83 -2.64 -21.16
N PRO A 185 5.94 -3.39 -21.33
CA PRO A 185 7.02 -3.36 -20.37
C PRO A 185 7.60 -1.95 -20.24
N VAL A 186 8.10 -1.63 -19.05
CA VAL A 186 8.82 -0.38 -18.78
C VAL A 186 10.29 -0.55 -19.13
N HIS A 187 10.85 0.41 -19.86
CA HIS A 187 12.28 0.51 -20.13
C HIS A 187 13.01 1.01 -18.86
N PRO A 188 13.98 0.26 -18.31
CA PRO A 188 14.58 0.59 -17.02
C PRO A 188 15.33 1.93 -17.01
N GLU A 189 16.11 2.23 -18.06
CA GLU A 189 16.85 3.51 -18.13
C GLU A 189 15.89 4.72 -18.25
N ARG A 190 14.89 4.66 -19.15
CA ARG A 190 13.88 5.73 -19.27
C ARG A 190 13.06 5.90 -18.01
N LEU A 191 12.77 4.82 -17.28
CA LEU A 191 12.16 4.91 -15.96
C LEU A 191 13.07 5.68 -15.00
N ALA A 192 14.33 5.27 -14.88
CA ALA A 192 15.31 5.89 -13.98
C ALA A 192 15.46 7.39 -14.26
N ASP A 193 15.60 7.78 -15.53
CA ASP A 193 15.72 9.18 -15.97
C ASP A 193 14.45 10.00 -15.65
N SER A 194 13.28 9.35 -15.66
CA SER A 194 11.99 9.99 -15.40
C SER A 194 11.62 10.05 -13.92
N LEU A 195 12.30 9.31 -13.03
CA LEU A 195 11.97 9.23 -11.60
C LEU A 195 11.88 10.60 -10.91
N PRO A 196 12.81 11.56 -11.11
CA PRO A 196 12.70 12.88 -10.47
C PRO A 196 11.41 13.61 -10.84
N LYS A 197 10.95 13.44 -12.08
CA LYS A 197 9.72 14.05 -12.58
C LYS A 197 8.47 13.32 -12.08
N ILE A 198 8.47 11.99 -12.13
CA ILE A 198 7.38 11.14 -11.61
C ILE A 198 7.15 11.41 -10.12
N MET A 199 8.22 11.52 -9.34
CA MET A 199 8.15 11.70 -7.89
C MET A 199 7.84 13.15 -7.47
N SER A 200 7.78 14.09 -8.42
CA SER A 200 7.44 15.47 -8.12
C SER A 200 5.98 15.58 -7.66
N GLY A 201 5.75 16.07 -6.44
CA GLY A 201 4.41 16.23 -5.86
C GLY A 201 3.75 14.94 -5.37
N VAL A 202 4.32 13.76 -5.65
CA VAL A 202 3.81 12.48 -5.15
C VAL A 202 4.08 12.39 -3.65
N VAL A 203 3.01 12.14 -2.89
CA VAL A 203 3.08 11.88 -1.44
C VAL A 203 3.20 10.37 -1.19
N ARG A 204 2.47 9.56 -1.95
CA ARG A 204 2.48 8.10 -1.84
C ARG A 204 2.33 7.46 -3.22
N GLY A 205 3.18 6.50 -3.56
CA GLY A 205 3.00 5.62 -4.71
C GLY A 205 3.03 4.16 -4.30
N ARG A 206 2.08 3.34 -4.78
CA ARG A 206 2.04 1.89 -4.56
C ARG A 206 1.55 1.13 -5.77
N GLY A 207 2.19 0.00 -6.05
CA GLY A 207 1.74 -0.95 -7.05
C GLY A 207 2.87 -1.85 -7.52
N HIS A 208 2.86 -2.17 -8.80
CA HIS A 208 3.85 -3.02 -9.44
C HIS A 208 4.13 -2.61 -10.88
N LEU A 209 5.30 -2.99 -11.36
CA LEU A 209 5.79 -2.80 -12.70
C LEU A 209 6.15 -4.13 -13.34
N TRP A 210 5.98 -4.17 -14.65
CA TRP A 210 6.59 -5.14 -15.54
C TRP A 210 7.79 -4.47 -16.22
N VAL A 211 8.99 -4.76 -15.72
CA VAL A 211 10.24 -4.15 -16.21
C VAL A 211 10.82 -5.01 -17.32
N ALA A 212 11.26 -4.36 -18.40
CA ALA A 212 11.75 -5.03 -19.61
C ALA A 212 12.88 -6.03 -19.33
N THR A 213 13.81 -5.69 -18.44
CA THR A 213 14.98 -6.53 -18.15
C THR A 213 14.73 -7.63 -17.14
N GLN A 214 13.52 -7.69 -16.57
CA GLN A 214 13.08 -8.71 -15.63
C GLN A 214 11.71 -9.26 -16.05
N PRO A 215 11.59 -9.87 -17.25
CA PRO A 215 10.29 -10.21 -17.84
C PRO A 215 9.50 -11.29 -17.08
N GLY A 216 10.19 -12.08 -16.25
CA GLY A 216 9.60 -13.11 -15.40
C GLY A 216 9.13 -12.60 -14.03
N SER A 217 9.62 -11.43 -13.61
CA SER A 217 9.47 -10.95 -12.24
C SER A 217 8.51 -9.77 -12.12
N VAL A 218 7.78 -9.74 -11.01
CA VAL A 218 6.98 -8.60 -10.57
C VAL A 218 7.91 -7.66 -9.79
N VAL A 219 8.04 -6.42 -10.27
CA VAL A 219 8.78 -5.38 -9.55
C VAL A 219 7.80 -4.52 -8.77
N SER A 220 7.83 -4.62 -7.44
CA SER A 220 6.98 -3.79 -6.58
C SER A 220 7.44 -2.33 -6.59
N TRP A 221 6.49 -1.41 -6.67
CA TRP A 221 6.68 0.03 -6.51
C TRP A 221 6.18 0.45 -5.13
N ARG A 222 7.05 1.00 -4.30
CA ARG A 222 6.69 1.61 -3.02
C ARG A 222 7.40 2.93 -2.86
N SER A 223 6.64 4.00 -2.64
CA SER A 223 7.23 5.32 -2.46
C SER A 223 6.43 6.15 -1.48
N ALA A 224 7.10 6.89 -0.61
CA ALA A 224 6.50 7.80 0.34
C ALA A 224 7.37 9.06 0.44
N GLY A 225 6.77 10.22 0.15
CA GLY A 225 7.51 11.46 -0.08
C GLY A 225 8.60 11.26 -1.14
N HIS A 226 9.83 11.66 -0.83
CA HIS A 226 10.98 11.54 -1.74
C HIS A 226 11.67 10.16 -1.71
N HIS A 227 11.16 9.20 -0.92
CA HIS A 227 11.72 7.85 -0.87
C HIS A 227 11.01 6.97 -1.89
N LEU A 228 11.78 6.21 -2.67
CA LEU A 228 11.31 5.19 -3.60
C LEU A 228 12.09 3.90 -3.36
N GLU A 229 11.35 2.80 -3.31
CA GLU A 229 11.83 1.44 -3.28
C GLU A 229 11.22 0.70 -4.49
N LEU A 230 12.11 0.19 -5.35
CA LEU A 230 11.78 -0.79 -6.38
C LEU A 230 12.41 -2.12 -5.98
N ARG A 231 11.57 -3.13 -5.81
CA ARG A 231 12.04 -4.44 -5.34
C ARG A 231 11.35 -5.55 -6.10
N GLU A 232 12.13 -6.51 -6.57
CA GLU A 232 11.61 -7.78 -7.06
C GLU A 232 10.82 -8.47 -5.94
N ALA A 233 9.56 -8.78 -6.21
CA ALA A 233 8.60 -9.20 -5.19
C ALA A 233 7.91 -10.53 -5.48
N GLY A 234 8.32 -11.24 -6.53
CA GLY A 234 7.83 -12.56 -6.91
C GLY A 234 7.75 -12.71 -8.43
N ASP A 235 7.29 -13.86 -8.89
CA ASP A 235 7.14 -14.16 -10.33
C ASP A 235 5.73 -13.88 -10.81
N TRP A 236 5.57 -13.60 -12.11
CA TRP A 236 4.27 -13.52 -12.78
C TRP A 236 3.58 -14.89 -12.87
N LEU A 237 2.25 -14.91 -12.77
CA LEU A 237 1.47 -16.11 -13.08
C LEU A 237 1.54 -16.40 -14.58
N GLN A 238 1.72 -17.68 -14.92
CA GLN A 238 1.85 -18.16 -16.28
C GLN A 238 0.73 -19.15 -16.62
N GLU A 239 0.42 -19.28 -17.91
CA GLU A 239 -0.52 -20.29 -18.38
C GLU A 239 0.00 -21.69 -18.09
N GLY A 240 -0.86 -22.59 -17.59
CA GLY A 240 -0.49 -23.96 -17.27
C GLY A 240 0.31 -24.17 -15.98
N ASP A 241 0.82 -23.12 -15.33
CA ASP A 241 1.57 -23.24 -14.07
C ASP A 241 0.62 -23.39 -12.85
N THR A 242 0.03 -24.58 -12.71
CA THR A 242 -0.92 -24.83 -11.62
C THR A 242 -0.32 -24.67 -10.22
N ARG A 243 1.00 -24.72 -10.05
CA ARG A 243 1.63 -24.53 -8.74
C ARG A 243 1.63 -23.06 -8.36
N ALA A 244 2.13 -22.17 -9.21
CA ALA A 244 2.10 -20.73 -8.94
C ALA A 244 0.66 -20.23 -8.72
N TRP A 245 -0.29 -20.76 -9.51
CA TRP A 245 -1.72 -20.49 -9.30
C TRP A 245 -2.23 -21.01 -7.94
N ARG A 246 -1.79 -22.18 -7.45
CA ARG A 246 -2.19 -22.67 -6.12
C ARG A 246 -1.60 -21.86 -4.97
N ASP A 247 -0.38 -21.37 -5.15
CA ASP A 247 0.37 -20.62 -4.13
C ASP A 247 -0.03 -19.13 -4.10
N ALA A 248 -0.65 -18.62 -5.17
CA ALA A 248 -1.14 -17.24 -5.24
C ALA A 248 -2.36 -16.99 -4.34
N SER A 249 -2.43 -15.77 -3.81
CA SER A 249 -3.57 -15.30 -3.02
C SER A 249 -4.90 -15.43 -3.80
N PRO A 250 -6.03 -15.72 -3.14
CA PRO A 250 -7.34 -15.77 -3.80
C PRO A 250 -7.67 -14.53 -4.63
N GLN A 251 -7.23 -13.36 -4.16
CA GLN A 251 -7.45 -12.06 -4.79
C GLN A 251 -6.61 -11.94 -6.06
N ARG A 252 -5.31 -12.28 -6.00
CA ARG A 252 -4.44 -12.30 -7.18
C ARG A 252 -4.96 -13.26 -8.25
N ARG A 253 -5.38 -14.47 -7.87
CA ARG A 253 -6.01 -15.41 -8.82
C ARG A 253 -7.25 -14.82 -9.50
N THR A 254 -8.11 -14.16 -8.72
CA THR A 254 -9.33 -13.53 -9.24
C THR A 254 -8.98 -12.42 -10.22
N LEU A 255 -8.04 -11.53 -9.86
CA LEU A 255 -7.56 -10.45 -10.72
C LEU A 255 -6.90 -10.99 -11.99
N ALA A 256 -6.03 -12.01 -11.88
CA ALA A 256 -5.39 -12.64 -13.02
C ALA A 256 -6.43 -13.27 -13.96
N SER A 257 -7.48 -13.91 -13.43
CA SER A 257 -8.56 -14.49 -14.24
C SER A 257 -9.39 -13.41 -14.97
N TRP A 258 -9.53 -12.22 -14.39
CA TRP A 258 -10.31 -11.12 -14.98
C TRP A 258 -9.53 -10.28 -15.98
N PHE A 259 -8.23 -10.11 -15.76
CA PHE A 259 -7.37 -9.22 -16.55
C PHE A 259 -6.35 -9.96 -17.42
N TRP A 260 -6.46 -11.29 -17.52
CA TRP A 260 -5.59 -12.13 -18.33
C TRP A 260 -5.52 -11.60 -19.76
N ASP A 261 -4.30 -11.54 -20.28
CA ASP A 261 -4.03 -11.19 -21.66
C ASP A 261 -3.51 -12.45 -22.38
N ASP A 262 -4.03 -12.72 -23.58
CA ASP A 262 -3.67 -13.93 -24.33
C ASP A 262 -2.17 -13.99 -24.70
N TYR A 263 -1.51 -12.83 -24.78
CA TYR A 263 -0.10 -12.75 -25.15
C TYR A 263 0.81 -12.49 -23.93
N TYR A 264 0.37 -11.65 -22.99
CA TYR A 264 1.18 -11.25 -21.83
C TYR A 264 0.85 -11.99 -20.53
N GLY A 265 -0.27 -12.71 -20.48
CA GLY A 265 -0.78 -13.36 -19.28
C GLY A 265 -1.19 -12.35 -18.22
N GLU A 266 -0.70 -12.53 -16.99
CA GLU A 266 -0.96 -11.60 -15.87
C GLU A 266 -0.22 -10.25 -16.01
N ARG A 267 0.86 -10.23 -16.81
CA ARG A 267 1.84 -9.13 -16.85
C ARG A 267 1.17 -7.81 -17.23
N ARG A 268 1.36 -6.83 -16.35
CA ARG A 268 0.95 -5.45 -16.55
C ARG A 268 1.71 -4.56 -15.58
N ASN A 269 1.66 -3.26 -15.83
CA ASN A 269 2.03 -2.24 -14.87
C ASN A 269 0.76 -1.69 -14.26
N GLU A 270 0.79 -1.50 -12.96
CA GLU A 270 -0.30 -0.84 -12.25
C GLU A 270 0.25 -0.16 -11.01
N VAL A 271 0.17 1.17 -10.97
CA VAL A 271 0.64 1.97 -9.84
C VAL A 271 -0.37 3.08 -9.54
N VAL A 272 -0.74 3.20 -8.27
CA VAL A 272 -1.53 4.33 -7.76
C VAL A 272 -0.58 5.34 -7.15
N PHE A 273 -0.62 6.56 -7.67
CA PHE A 273 0.07 7.73 -7.12
C PHE A 273 -0.95 8.61 -6.42
N THR A 274 -0.66 9.03 -5.19
CA THR A 274 -1.47 9.99 -4.42
C THR A 274 -0.58 11.16 -4.07
N GLY A 275 -1.10 12.36 -4.28
CA GLY A 275 -0.36 13.59 -4.00
C GLY A 275 -1.28 14.79 -3.95
N THR A 276 -0.69 15.95 -3.72
CA THR A 276 -1.40 17.23 -3.68
C THR A 276 -1.06 18.00 -4.94
N ASP A 277 -2.08 18.49 -5.63
CA ASP A 277 -1.99 19.26 -6.87
C ASP A 277 -1.19 18.53 -7.97
N LEU A 278 -1.32 17.20 -8.04
CA LEU A 278 -0.71 16.41 -9.12
C LEU A 278 -1.38 16.73 -10.45
N ASP A 279 -0.58 17.11 -11.43
CA ASP A 279 -1.00 17.11 -12.83
C ASP A 279 -1.10 15.66 -13.32
N GLN A 280 -2.33 15.17 -13.46
CA GLN A 280 -2.58 13.77 -13.81
C GLN A 280 -2.14 13.45 -15.23
N ASP A 281 -2.25 14.40 -16.15
CA ASP A 281 -1.95 14.19 -17.57
C ASP A 281 -0.45 14.25 -17.80
N GLU A 282 0.24 15.17 -17.12
CA GLU A 282 1.70 15.19 -17.10
C GLU A 282 2.26 13.91 -16.49
N LEU A 283 1.75 13.47 -15.33
CA LEU A 283 2.22 12.24 -14.68
C LEU A 283 2.04 11.02 -15.58
N ARG A 284 0.86 10.87 -16.22
CA ARG A 284 0.60 9.77 -17.18
C ARG A 284 1.53 9.86 -18.39
N GLY A 285 1.70 11.05 -18.97
CA GLY A 285 2.56 11.23 -20.14
C GLY A 285 4.02 10.90 -19.85
N VAL A 286 4.53 11.24 -18.66
CA VAL A 286 5.88 10.88 -18.24
C VAL A 286 6.01 9.37 -18.04
N LEU A 287 5.05 8.72 -17.38
CA LEU A 287 5.06 7.28 -17.20
C LEU A 287 4.97 6.53 -18.54
N ASP A 288 4.11 6.99 -19.45
CA ASP A 288 3.95 6.40 -20.78
C ASP A 288 5.22 6.54 -21.62
N ALA A 289 5.97 7.65 -21.47
CA ALA A 289 7.27 7.82 -22.12
C ALA A 289 8.35 6.84 -21.64
N THR A 290 8.14 6.15 -20.51
CA THR A 290 9.04 5.10 -20.02
C THR A 290 8.77 3.73 -20.66
N LEU A 291 7.64 3.54 -21.35
CA LEU A 291 7.23 2.26 -21.92
C LEU A 291 8.02 1.91 -23.18
N LEU A 292 8.25 0.62 -23.42
CA LEU A 292 8.85 0.15 -24.67
C LEU A 292 8.08 0.67 -25.89
N ASP A 293 8.82 1.18 -26.87
CA ASP A 293 8.25 1.58 -28.15
C ASP A 293 7.94 0.37 -29.04
N ASP A 294 7.27 0.60 -30.18
CA ASP A 294 6.86 -0.49 -31.07
C ASP A 294 8.06 -1.25 -31.65
N ARG A 295 9.19 -0.57 -31.87
CA ARG A 295 10.41 -1.18 -32.39
C ARG A 295 11.02 -2.09 -31.34
N GLU A 296 11.17 -1.63 -30.11
CA GLU A 296 11.71 -2.41 -29.00
C GLU A 296 10.82 -3.62 -28.69
N LEU A 297 9.49 -3.44 -28.66
CA LEU A 297 8.54 -4.53 -28.49
C LEU A 297 8.66 -5.59 -29.60
N SER A 298 8.89 -5.15 -30.83
CA SER A 298 9.03 -6.07 -31.99
C SER A 298 10.24 -6.99 -31.90
N LEU A 299 11.22 -6.70 -31.03
CA LEU A 299 12.37 -7.58 -30.78
C LEU A 299 11.99 -8.85 -29.99
N GLY A 300 10.80 -8.88 -29.38
CA GLY A 300 10.38 -9.98 -28.51
C GLY A 300 11.12 -10.00 -27.18
N VAL A 301 10.64 -10.84 -26.24
CA VAL A 301 11.11 -10.89 -24.84
C VAL A 301 12.64 -11.00 -24.75
N GLU A 302 13.25 -11.88 -25.55
CA GLU A 302 14.69 -12.08 -25.56
C GLU A 302 15.46 -10.82 -25.98
N GLY A 303 14.92 -10.05 -26.94
CA GLY A 303 15.56 -8.86 -27.46
C GLY A 303 15.45 -7.66 -26.52
N TRP A 304 14.25 -7.39 -25.97
CA TRP A 304 14.08 -6.26 -25.07
C TRP A 304 14.54 -6.52 -23.62
N ALA A 305 14.72 -7.78 -23.22
CA ALA A 305 15.36 -8.11 -21.95
C ALA A 305 16.84 -7.70 -21.90
N GLY A 306 17.48 -7.48 -23.06
CA GLY A 306 18.87 -7.01 -23.17
C GLY A 306 19.07 -5.49 -23.09
N LEU A 307 17.99 -4.70 -22.98
CA LEU A 307 18.07 -3.22 -23.13
C LEU A 307 18.79 -2.48 -21.98
N ALA A 308 19.20 -3.14 -20.89
CA ALA A 308 20.02 -2.52 -19.84
C ALA A 308 21.54 -2.63 -20.07
N GLY A 309 21.99 -3.15 -21.21
CA GLY A 309 23.43 -3.23 -21.54
C GLY A 309 24.02 -1.96 -22.17
N GLY A 310 23.32 -0.83 -22.05
CA GLY A 310 23.48 0.34 -22.92
C GLY A 310 24.16 1.56 -22.32
N ARG A 311 24.91 1.47 -21.21
CA ARG A 311 25.92 2.47 -20.78
C ARG A 311 26.79 1.99 -19.63
#